data_AF-A0A7C1YDX7-F1
#
_entry.id   AF-A0A7C1YDX7-F1
#
_cell.length_a   1.000
_cell.length_b   1.000
_cell.length_c   1.000
_cell.angle_alpha   90.00
_cell.angle_beta   90.00
_cell.angle_gamma   90.00
#
_symmetry.space_group_name_H-M   'P 1'
#
loop_
_entity.id
_entity.type
_entity.pdbx_description
1 polymer ?
#
loop_
_entity_poly.entity_id
_entity_poly.type
_entity_poly.pdbx_seq_one_letter_code
_entity_poly.pdbx_strand_id
1 'polypeptide(L)'
;MVSEASKSHRIHRRAQARHRKGGAGGKAMKVRTETLLWLAQRLSAMVLVVGAIVHVSTNIYAVRGGLTAAEIIDRVHGSTAWLAFYLVFAAVAAIHGPLGLRTVLNEMTPVRGRAADLVALVLGVGILWLGWRAAFGLFG
;
A
#
# COMPACT_ATOMS: atom_id res chain seq x y z
N MET A 1 43.47 17.90 42.11
CA MET A 1 43.27 18.41 40.73
C MET A 1 42.93 17.26 39.78
N VAL A 2 41.80 16.56 39.97
CA VAL A 2 41.33 15.55 39.02
C VAL A 2 40.71 16.27 37.82
N SER A 3 41.61 16.61 36.89
CA SER A 3 41.46 16.71 35.44
C SER A 3 40.04 16.89 34.90
N GLU A 4 39.72 18.14 34.55
CA GLU A 4 38.63 18.54 33.63
C GLU A 4 38.54 17.64 32.37
N ALA A 5 39.68 17.12 31.89
CA ALA A 5 39.74 16.20 30.75
C ALA A 5 39.04 14.84 31.02
N SER A 6 39.02 14.35 32.26
CA SER A 6 38.31 13.11 32.64
C SER A 6 36.79 13.28 32.64
N LYS A 7 36.32 14.50 32.91
CA LYS A 7 34.90 14.86 32.92
C LYS A 7 34.38 15.02 31.48
N SER A 8 35.12 15.74 30.64
CA SER A 8 34.82 15.92 29.22
C SER A 8 34.76 14.58 28.46
N HIS A 9 35.77 13.71 28.65
CA HIS A 9 35.82 12.40 27.99
C HIS A 9 34.65 11.48 28.38
N ARG A 10 34.14 11.56 29.61
CA ARG A 10 32.95 10.82 30.06
C ARG A 10 31.66 11.33 29.44
N ILE A 11 31.51 12.65 29.30
CA ILE A 11 30.34 13.26 28.66
C ILE A 11 30.27 12.88 27.18
N HIS A 12 31.40 12.92 26.46
CA HIS A 12 31.46 12.48 25.07
C HIS A 12 31.11 11.00 24.88
N ARG A 13 31.60 10.08 25.75
CA ARG A 13 31.21 8.67 25.69
C ARG A 13 29.73 8.44 25.99
N ARG A 14 29.15 9.19 26.94
CA ARG A 14 27.71 9.09 27.26
C ARG A 14 26.84 9.57 26.10
N ALA A 15 27.24 10.65 25.43
CA ALA A 15 26.56 11.16 24.24
C ALA A 15 26.63 10.17 23.05
N GLN A 16 27.81 9.60 22.78
CA GLN A 16 27.98 8.58 21.74
C GLN A 16 27.22 7.29 22.04
N ALA A 17 27.17 6.84 23.30
CA ALA A 17 26.42 5.66 23.70
C ALA A 17 24.90 5.84 23.55
N ARG A 18 24.37 7.04 23.83
CA ARG A 18 22.96 7.39 23.60
C ARG A 18 22.62 7.46 22.11
N HIS A 19 23.47 8.08 21.29
CA HIS A 19 23.26 8.19 19.84
C HIS A 19 23.30 6.82 19.14
N ARG A 20 24.20 5.93 19.57
CA ARG A 20 24.36 4.57 19.03
C ARG A 20 23.19 3.64 19.39
N LYS A 21 22.62 3.76 20.60
CA LYS A 21 21.41 3.03 21.00
C LYS A 21 20.15 3.53 20.28
N GLY A 22 20.00 4.85 20.11
CA GLY A 22 18.88 5.44 19.37
C GLY A 22 18.88 5.06 17.88
N GLY A 23 20.05 5.05 17.25
CA GLY A 23 20.20 4.66 15.84
C GLY A 23 19.95 3.17 15.55
N ALA A 24 20.30 2.28 16.48
CA ALA A 24 20.05 0.85 16.34
C ALA A 24 18.55 0.51 16.35
N GLY A 25 17.78 1.14 17.25
CA GLY A 25 16.33 0.97 17.33
C GLY A 25 15.61 1.47 16.08
N GLY A 26 15.98 2.66 15.58
CA GLY A 26 15.42 3.22 14.35
C GLY A 26 15.73 2.37 13.11
N LYS A 27 16.95 1.82 13.02
CA LYS A 27 17.33 0.92 11.91
C LYS A 27 16.53 -0.38 11.94
N ALA A 28 16.38 -1.00 13.11
CA ALA A 28 15.59 -2.22 13.28
C ALA A 28 14.11 -2.02 12.94
N MET A 29 13.52 -0.89 13.35
CA MET A 29 12.14 -0.54 12.99
C MET A 29 11.98 -0.39 11.48
N LYS A 30 12.89 0.34 10.83
CA LYS A 30 12.84 0.55 9.37
C LYS A 30 12.92 -0.77 8.60
N VAL A 31 13.79 -1.69 9.02
CA VAL A 31 13.88 -3.03 8.42
C VAL A 31 12.57 -3.79 8.55
N ARG A 32 11.96 -3.79 9.74
CA ARG A 32 10.65 -4.45 9.97
C ARG A 32 9.56 -3.86 9.07
N THR A 33 9.47 -2.53 8.98
CA THR A 33 8.48 -1.86 8.13
C THR A 33 8.65 -2.25 6.66
N GLU A 34 9.87 -2.21 6.11
CA GLU A 34 10.11 -2.59 4.72
C GLU A 34 9.79 -4.09 4.47
N THR A 35 10.08 -4.97 5.44
CA THR A 35 9.67 -6.38 5.37
C THR A 35 8.14 -6.53 5.33
N LEU A 36 7.41 -5.76 6.15
CA LEU A 36 5.94 -5.80 6.16
C LEU A 36 5.34 -5.27 4.86
N LEU A 37 5.88 -4.17 4.30
CA LEU A 37 5.43 -3.63 3.01
C LEU A 37 5.68 -4.61 1.87
N TRP A 38 6.84 -5.26 1.86
CA TRP A 38 7.16 -6.30 0.90
C TRP A 38 6.20 -7.50 1.01
N LEU A 39 5.89 -7.92 2.23
CA LEU A 39 4.94 -9.01 2.47
C LEU A 39 3.53 -8.62 2.03
N ALA A 40 3.09 -7.41 2.37
CA ALA A 40 1.80 -6.86 1.96
C ALA A 40 1.67 -6.81 0.44
N GLN A 41 2.74 -6.43 -0.29
CA GLN A 41 2.74 -6.43 -1.75
C GLN A 41 2.62 -7.84 -2.35
N ARG A 42 3.27 -8.86 -1.75
CA ARG A 42 3.20 -10.25 -2.23
C ARG A 42 1.85 -10.90 -1.95
N LEU A 43 1.35 -10.77 -0.72
CA LEU A 43 0.07 -11.32 -0.34
C LEU A 43 -1.06 -10.68 -1.14
N SER A 44 -1.03 -9.35 -1.31
CA SER A 44 -2.01 -8.65 -2.16
C SER A 44 -1.91 -9.10 -3.62
N ALA A 45 -0.71 -9.37 -4.15
CA ALA A 45 -0.54 -9.91 -5.51
C ALA A 45 -1.22 -11.28 -5.68
N MET A 46 -1.05 -12.18 -4.71
CA MET A 46 -1.67 -13.52 -4.75
C MET A 46 -3.19 -13.43 -4.80
N VAL A 47 -3.78 -12.55 -3.97
CA VAL A 47 -5.24 -12.30 -3.98
C VAL A 47 -5.67 -11.63 -5.28
N LEU A 48 -4.91 -10.67 -5.77
CA LEU A 48 -5.22 -9.95 -7.00
C LEU A 48 -5.16 -10.83 -8.24
N VAL A 49 -4.26 -11.81 -8.33
CA VAL A 49 -4.25 -12.73 -9.47
C VAL A 49 -5.59 -13.46 -9.58
N VAL A 50 -6.09 -14.01 -8.47
CA VAL A 50 -7.39 -14.68 -8.44
C VAL A 50 -8.53 -13.70 -8.72
N GLY A 51 -8.53 -12.55 -8.04
CA GLY A 51 -9.56 -11.53 -8.22
C GLY A 51 -9.59 -10.95 -9.64
N ALA A 52 -8.43 -10.74 -10.26
CA ALA A 52 -8.33 -10.21 -11.62
C ALA A 52 -8.82 -11.21 -12.65
N ILE A 53 -8.55 -12.51 -12.45
CA ILE A 53 -9.14 -13.56 -13.28
C ILE A 53 -10.67 -13.50 -13.19
N VAL A 54 -11.24 -13.51 -11.97
CA VAL A 54 -12.70 -13.40 -11.79
C VAL A 54 -13.23 -12.15 -12.47
N HIS A 55 -12.65 -10.98 -12.19
CA HIS A 55 -13.10 -9.69 -12.73
C HIS A 55 -13.03 -9.62 -14.26
N VAL A 56 -11.92 -10.05 -14.87
CA VAL A 56 -11.75 -10.01 -16.32
C VAL A 56 -12.66 -11.04 -17.00
N SER A 57 -12.76 -12.26 -16.46
CA SER A 57 -13.66 -13.28 -16.99
C SER A 57 -15.12 -12.83 -16.97
N THR A 58 -15.56 -12.18 -15.88
CA THR A 58 -16.94 -11.66 -15.79
C THR A 58 -17.16 -10.52 -16.76
N ASN A 59 -16.19 -9.64 -16.95
CA ASN A 59 -16.30 -8.55 -17.94
C ASN A 59 -16.39 -9.11 -19.36
N ILE A 60 -15.55 -10.09 -19.73
CA ILE A 60 -15.58 -10.76 -21.04
C ILE A 60 -16.92 -11.45 -21.30
N TYR A 61 -17.54 -12.00 -20.25
CA TYR A 61 -18.88 -12.57 -20.36
C TYR A 61 -19.94 -11.46 -20.53
N ALA A 62 -19.88 -10.42 -19.70
CA ALA A 62 -20.86 -9.33 -19.66
C ALA A 62 -20.88 -8.50 -20.95
N VAL A 63 -19.72 -8.25 -21.59
CA VAL A 63 -19.67 -7.47 -22.85
C VAL A 63 -20.48 -8.10 -23.99
N ARG A 64 -20.82 -9.38 -23.90
CA ARG A 64 -21.66 -10.06 -24.91
C ARG A 64 -23.13 -9.63 -24.87
N GLY A 65 -23.59 -9.03 -23.76
CA GLY A 65 -24.98 -8.65 -23.53
C GLY A 65 -25.21 -7.15 -23.40
N GLY A 66 -24.27 -6.29 -23.79
CA GLY A 66 -24.38 -4.83 -23.69
C GLY A 66 -23.71 -4.23 -22.44
N LEU A 67 -23.27 -2.97 -22.57
CA LEU A 67 -22.46 -2.23 -21.58
C LEU A 67 -23.08 -0.89 -21.17
N THR A 68 -24.38 -0.69 -21.40
CA THR A 68 -25.05 0.51 -20.91
C THR A 68 -25.06 0.54 -19.38
N ALA A 69 -25.13 1.74 -18.80
CA ALA A 69 -25.16 1.88 -17.34
C ALA A 69 -26.32 1.08 -16.71
N ALA A 70 -27.49 1.07 -17.34
CA ALA A 70 -28.64 0.30 -16.89
C ALA A 70 -28.37 -1.21 -16.89
N GLU A 71 -27.79 -1.75 -17.96
CA GLU A 71 -27.44 -3.18 -18.06
C GLU A 71 -26.33 -3.60 -17.08
N ILE A 72 -25.40 -2.69 -16.76
CA ILE A 72 -24.40 -2.94 -15.72
C ILE A 72 -25.11 -3.02 -14.37
N ILE A 73 -25.88 -1.99 -14.01
CA ILE A 73 -26.59 -1.91 -12.72
C ILE A 73 -27.50 -3.12 -12.52
N ASP A 74 -28.27 -3.54 -13.53
CA ASP A 74 -29.18 -4.69 -13.45
C ASP A 74 -28.45 -6.00 -13.04
N ARG A 75 -27.16 -6.13 -13.38
CA ARG A 75 -26.35 -7.32 -13.07
C ARG A 75 -25.67 -7.28 -11.69
N VAL A 76 -25.46 -6.09 -11.13
CA VAL A 76 -24.71 -5.92 -9.86
C VAL A 76 -25.51 -5.33 -8.70
N HIS A 77 -26.60 -4.63 -8.99
CA HIS A 77 -27.45 -3.98 -7.98
C HIS A 77 -28.05 -5.00 -7.01
N GLY A 78 -28.03 -4.67 -5.71
CA GLY A 78 -28.51 -5.52 -4.63
C GLY A 78 -27.66 -6.77 -4.35
N SER A 79 -26.62 -7.05 -5.14
CA SER A 79 -25.79 -8.24 -4.96
C SER A 79 -24.72 -8.03 -3.89
N THR A 80 -24.94 -8.61 -2.71
CA THR A 80 -23.97 -8.60 -1.61
C THR A 80 -22.68 -9.32 -1.96
N ALA A 81 -22.76 -10.35 -2.82
CA ALA A 81 -21.59 -11.08 -3.31
C ALA A 81 -20.68 -10.18 -4.16
N TRP A 82 -21.25 -9.42 -5.10
CA TRP A 82 -20.49 -8.47 -5.93
C TRP A 82 -19.95 -7.32 -5.10
N LEU A 83 -20.73 -6.79 -4.16
CA LEU A 83 -20.26 -5.77 -3.23
C LEU A 83 -19.03 -6.26 -2.45
N ALA A 84 -19.13 -7.41 -1.78
CA ALA A 84 -18.02 -7.98 -1.01
C ALA A 84 -16.77 -8.22 -1.88
N PHE A 85 -16.96 -8.76 -3.09
CA PHE A 85 -15.89 -8.96 -4.05
C PHE A 85 -15.19 -7.64 -4.38
N TYR A 86 -15.93 -6.60 -4.77
CA TYR A 86 -15.33 -5.32 -5.17
C TYR A 86 -14.72 -4.55 -4.00
N LEU A 87 -15.27 -4.67 -2.78
CA LEU A 87 -14.66 -4.08 -1.59
C LEU A 87 -13.27 -4.69 -1.30
N VAL A 88 -13.17 -6.01 -1.32
CA VAL A 88 -11.90 -6.71 -1.12
C VAL A 88 -10.94 -6.44 -2.27
N PHE A 89 -11.41 -6.57 -3.51
CA PHE A 89 -10.61 -6.38 -4.72
C PHE A 89 -9.99 -4.98 -4.79
N ALA A 90 -10.80 -3.92 -4.54
CA ALA A 90 -10.30 -2.56 -4.49
C ALA A 90 -9.30 -2.35 -3.35
N ALA A 91 -9.54 -2.95 -2.17
CA ALA A 91 -8.62 -2.84 -1.04
C ALA A 91 -7.25 -3.47 -1.33
N VAL A 92 -7.21 -4.67 -1.92
CA VAL A 92 -5.94 -5.30 -2.30
C VAL A 92 -5.26 -4.59 -3.46
N ALA A 93 -6.01 -4.06 -4.43
CA ALA A 93 -5.48 -3.22 -5.52
C ALA A 93 -4.82 -1.94 -5.00
N ALA A 94 -5.47 -1.27 -4.03
CA ALA A 94 -4.96 -0.07 -3.36
C ALA A 94 -3.69 -0.31 -2.53
N ILE A 95 -3.38 -1.56 -2.18
CA ILE A 95 -2.12 -1.96 -1.54
C ILE A 95 -1.08 -2.30 -2.62
N HIS A 96 -1.41 -3.21 -3.53
CA HIS A 96 -0.46 -3.76 -4.48
C HIS A 96 0.09 -2.72 -5.46
N GLY A 97 -0.81 -2.00 -6.13
CA GLY A 97 -0.44 -1.07 -7.20
C GLY A 97 0.49 0.05 -6.71
N PRO A 98 0.12 0.80 -5.66
CA PRO A 98 0.94 1.89 -5.17
C PRO A 98 2.27 1.45 -4.53
N LEU A 99 2.32 0.29 -3.85
CA LEU A 99 3.59 -0.24 -3.32
C LEU A 99 4.53 -0.71 -4.44
N GLY A 100 3.99 -1.37 -5.47
CA GLY A 100 4.77 -1.71 -6.66
C GLY A 100 5.30 -0.46 -7.37
N LEU A 101 4.45 0.56 -7.54
CA LEU A 101 4.85 1.83 -8.13
C LEU A 101 5.91 2.56 -7.31
N ARG A 102 5.81 2.53 -5.97
CA ARG A 102 6.84 3.07 -5.08
C ARG A 102 8.21 2.47 -5.41
N THR A 103 8.30 1.16 -5.59
CA THR A 103 9.54 0.47 -5.95
C THR A 103 10.04 0.93 -7.31
N VAL A 104 9.17 0.93 -8.33
CA VAL A 104 9.50 1.40 -9.69
C VAL A 104 10.02 2.84 -9.68
N LEU A 105 9.37 3.75 -8.95
CA LEU A 105 9.80 5.15 -8.84
C LEU A 105 11.20 5.26 -8.23
N ASN A 106 11.46 4.56 -7.12
CA ASN A 106 12.75 4.61 -6.44
C ASN A 106 13.91 4.06 -7.30
N GLU A 107 13.62 3.05 -8.14
CA GLU A 107 14.62 2.34 -8.94
C GLU A 107 14.84 2.96 -10.32
N MET A 108 13.76 3.34 -11.00
CA MET A 108 13.77 3.69 -12.43
C MET A 108 13.66 5.19 -12.69
N THR A 109 13.42 6.01 -11.67
CA THR A 109 13.22 7.47 -11.83
C THR A 109 14.04 8.28 -10.82
N PRO A 110 14.10 9.63 -10.99
CA PRO A 110 14.70 10.51 -9.99
C PRO A 110 13.89 10.65 -8.68
N VAL A 111 12.62 10.22 -8.67
CA VAL A 111 11.72 10.37 -7.50
C VAL A 111 12.09 9.35 -6.44
N ARG A 112 12.55 9.82 -5.27
CA ARG A 112 13.07 8.93 -4.21
C ARG A 112 12.56 9.25 -2.81
N GLY A 113 12.59 8.22 -1.96
CA GLY A 113 12.27 8.33 -0.54
C GLY A 113 10.87 8.89 -0.31
N ARG A 114 10.77 9.98 0.48
CA ARG A 114 9.49 10.56 0.89
C ARG A 114 8.56 10.95 -0.26
N ALA A 115 9.11 11.39 -1.39
CA ALA A 115 8.28 11.75 -2.54
C ALA A 115 7.60 10.52 -3.15
N ALA A 116 8.33 9.41 -3.30
CA ALA A 116 7.77 8.13 -3.76
C ALA A 116 6.78 7.55 -2.73
N ASP A 117 7.07 7.69 -1.44
CA ASP A 117 6.16 7.29 -0.36
C ASP A 117 4.83 8.07 -0.42
N LEU A 118 4.89 9.39 -0.66
CA LEU A 118 3.70 10.24 -0.77
C LEU A 118 2.87 9.91 -2.01
N VAL A 119 3.52 9.68 -3.16
CA VAL A 119 2.82 9.26 -4.38
C VAL A 119 2.09 7.93 -4.14
N ALA A 120 2.75 6.96 -3.52
CA ALA A 120 2.14 5.69 -3.18
C ALA A 120 0.95 5.85 -2.22
N LEU A 121 1.09 6.71 -1.19
CA LEU A 121 0.01 6.98 -0.25
C LEU A 121 -1.21 7.61 -0.94
N VAL A 122 -0.99 8.67 -1.74
CA VAL A 122 -2.08 9.38 -2.44
C VAL A 122 -2.82 8.44 -3.39
N LEU A 123 -2.08 7.64 -4.17
CA LEU A 123 -2.71 6.67 -5.07
C LEU A 123 -3.43 5.56 -4.32
N GLY A 124 -2.87 5.04 -3.23
CA GLY A 124 -3.53 4.02 -2.42
C GLY A 124 -4.84 4.52 -1.82
N VAL A 125 -4.84 5.70 -1.21
CA VAL A 125 -6.05 6.32 -0.66
C VAL A 125 -7.05 6.63 -1.78
N GLY A 126 -6.58 7.16 -2.91
CA GLY A 126 -7.42 7.50 -4.06
C GLY A 126 -8.11 6.27 -4.67
N ILE A 127 -7.37 5.19 -4.91
CA ILE A 127 -7.91 3.92 -5.44
C ILE A 127 -8.93 3.32 -4.46
N LEU A 128 -8.61 3.30 -3.16
CA LEU A 128 -9.50 2.76 -2.15
C LEU A 128 -10.81 3.54 -2.08
N TRP A 129 -10.72 4.86 -1.98
CA TRP A 129 -11.88 5.74 -1.87
C TRP A 129 -12.75 5.67 -3.12
N LEU A 130 -12.16 5.84 -4.31
CA LEU A 130 -12.91 5.78 -5.56
C LEU A 130 -13.50 4.39 -5.81
N GLY A 131 -12.74 3.33 -5.52
CA GLY A 131 -13.18 1.95 -5.69
C GLY A 131 -14.36 1.59 -4.79
N TRP A 132 -14.29 1.92 -3.49
CA TRP A 132 -15.40 1.68 -2.57
C TRP A 132 -16.60 2.57 -2.88
N ARG A 133 -16.39 3.85 -3.22
CA ARG A 133 -17.48 4.74 -3.65
C ARG A 133 -18.23 4.15 -4.85
N ALA A 134 -17.51 3.62 -5.84
CA ALA A 134 -18.10 2.96 -6.99
C ALA A 134 -18.82 1.66 -6.60
N ALA A 135 -18.23 0.82 -5.75
CA ALA A 135 -18.83 -0.43 -5.31
C ALA A 135 -20.17 -0.21 -4.59
N PHE A 136 -20.23 0.76 -3.68
CA PHE A 136 -21.48 1.12 -3.00
C PHE A 136 -22.49 1.78 -3.94
N GLY A 137 -22.04 2.64 -4.87
CA GLY A 137 -22.93 3.27 -5.85
C GLY A 137 -23.47 2.32 -6.93
N LEU A 138 -22.88 1.14 -7.10
CA LEU A 138 -23.42 0.07 -7.95
C LEU A 138 -24.31 -0.91 -7.18
N PHE A 139 -24.18 -0.96 -5.86
CA PHE A 139 -24.93 -1.87 -5.01
C PHE A 139 -26.34 -1.35 -4.70
N GLY A 140 -26.51 -0.04 -4.50
CA GLY A 140 -27.79 0.58 -4.13
C GLY A 140 -28.11 1.84 -4.91
#